data_AF-A0A7W1W4S9-F1
#
_entry.id   AF-A0A7W1W4S9-F1
#
_cell.length_a   1.000
_cell.length_b   1.000
_cell.length_c   1.000
_cell.angle_alpha   90.00
_cell.angle_beta   90.00
_cell.angle_gamma   90.00
#
_symmetry.space_group_name_H-M   'P 1'
#
loop_
_entity.id
_entity.type
_entity.pdbx_description
1 polymer ?
#
loop_
_entity_poly.entity_id
_entity_poly.type
_entity_poly.pdbx_seq_one_letter_code
_entity_poly.pdbx_strand_id
1 'polypeptide(L)'
;MKKITLIFVLLLSFSQTISAQEKASLPEIDRIRIAEAFRIGEKIGDKVWKGWSSAPWALLLVTPKDEFLIRHRKPSSDFRLIGYDSLLKSDVYTRPRKLSPKLLATFPAAGDATPVIVVGQAENTDAKTSTPWVFVVLHEHFHQLQYSQPDYYADVEKLNLSGGDRTGMWMINYQFPYSQKEVGDQFGLLSKLLVETYNAKNKS
;
A
#
# COMPACT_ATOMS: atom_id res chain seq x y z
N MET A 1 58.57 -30.68 46.53
CA MET A 1 57.11 -30.83 46.30
C MET A 1 56.49 -29.45 46.12
N LYS A 2 55.81 -29.25 44.96
CA LYS A 2 54.69 -28.32 44.70
C LYS A 2 54.95 -26.81 44.83
N LYS A 3 54.54 -25.91 43.94
CA LYS A 3 53.84 -25.94 42.63
C LYS A 3 54.09 -24.53 42.05
N ILE A 4 54.62 -24.40 40.84
CA ILE A 4 54.68 -23.13 40.10
C ILE A 4 53.37 -23.03 39.31
N THR A 5 52.55 -22.04 39.63
CA THR A 5 51.27 -21.78 38.94
C THR A 5 51.56 -20.92 37.70
N LEU A 6 51.44 -21.52 36.51
CA LEU A 6 51.52 -20.83 35.23
C LEU A 6 50.13 -20.27 34.90
N ILE A 7 49.99 -18.95 34.82
CA ILE A 7 48.75 -18.29 34.37
C ILE A 7 48.83 -18.13 32.85
N PHE A 8 48.03 -18.91 32.12
CA PHE A 8 47.79 -18.72 30.69
C PHE A 8 46.68 -17.67 30.51
N VAL A 9 47.04 -16.47 30.03
CA VAL A 9 46.07 -15.46 29.61
C VAL A 9 45.72 -15.75 28.14
N LEU A 10 44.54 -16.34 27.92
CA LEU A 10 43.98 -16.55 26.59
C LEU A 10 43.25 -15.26 26.16
N LEU A 11 43.93 -14.41 25.38
CA LEU A 11 43.32 -13.25 24.72
C LEU A 11 42.43 -13.74 23.56
N LEU A 12 41.15 -13.99 23.84
CA LEU A 12 40.10 -14.15 22.84
C LEU A 12 39.77 -12.76 22.26
N SER A 13 40.39 -12.44 21.13
CA SER A 13 40.01 -11.30 20.30
C SER A 13 38.57 -11.49 19.81
N PHE A 14 37.61 -10.92 20.54
CA PHE A 14 36.25 -10.70 20.02
C PHE A 14 36.34 -9.64 18.92
N SER A 15 36.48 -10.09 17.68
CA SER A 15 36.20 -9.25 16.52
C SER A 15 34.71 -8.93 16.54
N GLN A 16 34.33 -7.81 17.18
CA GLN A 16 33.04 -7.20 16.98
C GLN A 16 32.99 -6.73 15.53
N THR A 17 32.45 -7.57 14.64
CA THR A 17 31.97 -7.10 13.35
C THR A 17 30.81 -6.16 13.62
N ILE A 18 31.12 -4.86 13.75
CA ILE A 18 30.13 -3.79 13.61
C ILE A 18 29.64 -3.91 12.17
N SER A 19 28.58 -4.70 11.97
CA SER A 19 27.82 -4.64 10.72
C SER A 19 27.20 -3.24 10.71
N ALA A 20 27.75 -2.35 9.89
CA ALA A 20 27.08 -1.10 9.57
C ALA A 20 25.73 -1.49 8.97
N GLN A 21 24.67 -1.38 9.76
CA GLN A 21 23.33 -1.65 9.29
C GLN A 21 23.06 -0.65 8.19
N GLU A 22 22.98 -1.14 6.95
CA GLU A 22 22.69 -0.33 5.78
C GLU A 22 21.43 0.50 6.07
N LYS A 23 21.54 1.82 5.97
CA LYS A 23 20.42 2.71 6.29
C LYS A 23 19.29 2.38 5.31
N ALA A 24 18.18 1.84 5.82
CA ALA A 24 17.00 1.56 5.02
C ALA A 24 16.62 2.81 4.21
N SER A 25 16.49 2.63 2.90
CA SER A 25 16.16 3.70 1.96
C SER A 25 15.03 3.24 1.04
N LEU A 26 14.12 4.17 0.75
CA LEU A 26 13.04 3.93 -0.19
C LEU A 26 13.63 3.82 -1.61
N PRO A 27 13.43 2.70 -2.33
CA PRO A 27 13.97 2.57 -3.68
C PRO A 27 13.48 3.68 -4.61
N GLU A 28 14.38 4.21 -5.44
CA GLU A 28 14.10 5.38 -6.27
C GLU A 28 12.92 5.17 -7.24
N ILE A 29 12.86 4.00 -7.88
CA ILE A 29 11.78 3.71 -8.83
C ILE A 29 10.40 3.69 -8.14
N ASP A 30 10.33 3.19 -6.91
CA ASP A 30 9.08 3.17 -6.13
C ASP A 30 8.72 4.57 -5.64
N ARG A 31 9.73 5.37 -5.24
CA ARG A 31 9.55 6.79 -4.92
C ARG A 31 8.91 7.55 -6.09
N ILE A 32 9.37 7.32 -7.32
CA ILE A 32 8.82 7.95 -8.54
C ILE A 32 7.38 7.48 -8.79
N ARG A 33 7.09 6.19 -8.68
CA ARG A 33 5.74 5.63 -8.88
C ARG A 33 4.73 6.20 -7.87
N ILE A 34 5.12 6.25 -6.60
CA ILE A 34 4.28 6.81 -5.53
C ILE A 34 4.03 8.30 -5.80
N ALA A 35 5.06 9.07 -6.15
CA ALA A 35 4.92 10.47 -6.50
C ALA A 35 3.95 10.69 -7.67
N GLU A 36 4.02 9.83 -8.68
CA GLU A 36 3.11 9.88 -9.84
C GLU A 36 1.67 9.58 -9.45
N ALA A 37 1.42 8.54 -8.64
CA ALA A 37 0.09 8.25 -8.11
C ALA A 37 -0.47 9.44 -7.31
N PHE A 38 0.36 10.06 -6.46
CA PHE A 38 -0.03 11.23 -5.68
C PHE A 38 -0.38 12.41 -6.59
N ARG A 39 0.47 12.70 -7.57
CA ARG A 39 0.26 13.79 -8.54
C ARG A 39 -1.01 13.60 -9.37
N ILE A 40 -1.28 12.38 -9.83
CA ILE A 40 -2.51 12.07 -10.58
C ILE A 40 -3.72 12.25 -9.65
N GLY A 41 -3.72 11.61 -8.48
CA GLY A 41 -4.81 11.70 -7.51
C GLY A 41 -5.16 13.15 -7.14
N GLU A 42 -4.15 13.97 -6.84
CA GLU A 42 -4.33 15.40 -6.52
C GLU A 42 -4.90 16.21 -7.72
N LYS A 43 -4.53 15.85 -8.96
CA LYS A 43 -4.94 16.62 -10.16
C LYS A 43 -6.35 16.28 -10.66
N ILE A 44 -6.75 15.01 -10.56
CA ILE A 44 -8.00 14.52 -11.17
C ILE A 44 -9.00 13.94 -10.17
N GLY A 45 -8.57 13.58 -8.97
CA GLY A 45 -9.38 12.82 -8.02
C GLY A 45 -10.76 13.41 -7.75
N ASP A 46 -10.82 14.64 -7.24
CA ASP A 46 -12.10 15.30 -6.93
C ASP A 46 -12.95 15.62 -8.16
N LYS A 47 -12.35 15.65 -9.36
CA LYS A 47 -13.09 15.83 -10.61
C LYS A 47 -13.84 14.58 -11.03
N VAL A 48 -13.36 13.41 -10.61
CA VAL A 48 -13.94 12.11 -10.95
C VAL A 48 -14.77 11.55 -9.79
N TRP A 49 -14.29 11.68 -8.55
CA TRP A 49 -14.98 11.25 -7.33
C TRP A 49 -14.97 12.37 -6.30
N LYS A 50 -16.15 12.90 -5.96
CA LYS A 50 -16.28 13.96 -4.95
C LYS A 50 -15.75 13.47 -3.59
N GLY A 51 -14.92 14.30 -2.94
CA GLY A 51 -14.38 14.02 -1.61
C GLY A 51 -13.10 13.20 -1.61
N TRP A 52 -12.56 12.89 -2.79
CA TRP A 52 -11.29 12.21 -2.96
C TRP A 52 -10.16 12.81 -2.11
N SER A 53 -9.99 14.13 -2.15
CA SER A 53 -8.92 14.80 -1.38
C SER A 53 -9.12 14.80 0.13
N SER A 54 -10.31 14.43 0.62
CA SER A 54 -10.59 14.34 2.06
C SER A 54 -10.12 13.02 2.70
N ALA A 55 -9.87 12.00 1.88
CA ALA A 55 -9.37 10.72 2.37
C ALA A 55 -7.87 10.78 2.74
N PRO A 56 -7.38 9.92 3.66
CA PRO A 56 -6.08 10.10 4.32
C PRO A 56 -4.85 10.11 3.41
N TRP A 57 -4.92 9.42 2.27
CA TRP A 57 -3.83 9.31 1.29
C TRP A 57 -2.51 8.73 1.88
N ALA A 58 -2.62 7.98 2.99
CA ALA A 58 -1.51 7.27 3.63
C ALA A 58 -1.18 5.97 2.88
N LEU A 59 0.10 5.69 2.68
CA LEU A 59 0.57 4.54 1.91
C LEU A 59 1.70 3.81 2.63
N LEU A 60 1.63 2.48 2.65
CA LEU A 60 2.63 1.56 3.16
C LEU A 60 3.16 0.71 1.99
N LEU A 61 4.39 0.99 1.55
CA LEU A 61 5.07 0.18 0.55
C LEU A 61 5.75 -1.01 1.23
N VAL A 62 5.44 -2.23 0.78
CA VAL A 62 6.01 -3.49 1.29
C VAL A 62 7.09 -3.99 0.34
N THR A 63 8.35 -3.89 0.74
CA THR A 63 9.50 -4.46 0.01
C THR A 63 9.87 -5.82 0.59
N PRO A 64 10.79 -6.61 -0.01
CA PRO A 64 11.22 -7.90 0.53
C PRO A 64 11.82 -7.84 1.95
N LYS A 65 12.43 -6.71 2.33
CA LYS A 65 13.14 -6.55 3.62
C LYS A 65 12.41 -5.62 4.57
N ASP A 66 11.97 -4.48 4.08
CA ASP A 66 11.43 -3.39 4.88
C ASP A 66 10.07 -2.91 4.36
N GLU A 67 9.32 -2.28 5.25
CA GLU A 67 8.11 -1.53 4.91
C GLU A 67 8.39 -0.03 5.05
N PHE A 68 7.81 0.76 4.16
CA PHE A 68 7.94 2.21 4.15
C PHE A 68 6.58 2.86 4.24
N LEU A 69 6.33 3.60 5.33
CA LEU A 69 5.08 4.32 5.56
C LEU A 69 5.24 5.79 5.19
N ILE A 70 4.32 6.30 4.38
CA ILE A 70 4.31 7.63 3.78
C ILE A 70 2.96 8.31 4.05
N ARG A 71 2.98 9.63 4.32
CA ARG A 71 1.80 10.47 4.57
C ARG A 71 0.89 10.02 5.74
N HIS A 72 1.44 9.27 6.71
CA HIS A 72 0.71 8.89 7.92
C HIS A 72 1.05 9.82 9.10
N ARG A 73 0.04 10.44 9.72
CA ARG A 73 0.25 11.47 10.76
C ARG A 73 0.75 10.94 12.10
N LYS A 74 0.32 9.72 12.46
CA LYS A 74 0.62 9.11 13.77
C LYS A 74 1.02 7.64 13.62
N PRO A 75 2.20 7.33 13.03
CA PRO A 75 2.66 5.95 12.92
C PRO A 75 2.74 5.27 14.30
N SER A 76 2.47 3.97 14.36
CA SER A 76 2.76 3.16 15.55
C SER A 76 4.25 3.17 15.90
N SER A 77 4.57 2.88 17.16
CA SER A 77 5.93 2.99 17.72
C SER A 77 6.97 2.04 17.12
N ASP A 78 6.54 1.04 16.34
CA ASP A 78 7.43 0.13 15.61
C ASP A 78 7.96 0.76 14.30
N PHE A 79 7.41 1.90 13.86
CA PHE A 79 7.93 2.67 12.76
C PHE A 79 8.98 3.68 13.23
N ARG A 80 10.12 3.71 12.52
CA ARG A 80 11.21 4.66 12.74
C ARG A 80 11.29 5.65 11.58
N LEU A 81 11.33 6.95 11.88
CA LEU A 81 11.56 8.00 10.89
C LEU A 81 12.93 7.82 10.23
N ILE A 82 12.99 7.80 8.89
CA ILE A 82 14.26 7.75 8.14
C ILE A 82 14.64 9.08 7.48
N GLY A 83 13.68 10.00 7.37
CA GLY A 83 13.86 11.37 6.91
C GLY A 83 12.66 11.90 6.14
N TYR A 84 12.76 13.17 5.72
CA TYR A 84 11.82 13.81 4.81
C TYR A 84 12.21 13.54 3.36
N ASP A 85 11.26 13.07 2.55
CA ASP A 85 11.45 12.85 1.12
C ASP A 85 10.93 14.05 0.33
N SER A 86 11.81 14.72 -0.42
CA SER A 86 11.49 15.95 -1.16
C SER A 86 10.57 15.71 -2.35
N LEU A 87 10.61 14.52 -2.97
CA LEU A 87 9.74 14.18 -4.10
C LEU A 87 8.32 13.86 -3.61
N LEU A 88 8.22 13.10 -2.51
CA LEU A 88 6.93 12.73 -1.91
C LEU A 88 6.31 13.84 -1.06
N LYS A 89 7.13 14.83 -0.67
CA LYS A 89 6.79 15.94 0.23
C LYS A 89 6.22 15.44 1.56
N SER A 90 6.86 14.44 2.14
CA SER A 90 6.40 13.76 3.35
C SER A 90 7.58 13.19 4.12
N ASP A 91 7.42 13.12 5.43
CA ASP A 91 8.20 12.20 6.25
C ASP A 91 7.98 10.76 5.78
N VAL A 92 9.06 9.99 5.77
CA VAL A 92 9.06 8.55 5.48
C VAL A 92 9.51 7.80 6.71
N TYR A 93 8.70 6.84 7.12
CA TYR A 93 9.00 5.95 8.22
C TYR A 93 9.26 4.54 7.72
N THR A 94 10.03 3.76 8.47
CA THR A 94 10.33 2.37 8.10
C THR A 94 10.20 1.41 9.27
N ARG A 95 9.92 0.14 8.96
CA ARG A 95 10.05 -0.99 9.87
C ARG A 95 10.47 -2.24 9.10
N PRO A 96 11.02 -3.28 9.75
CA PRO A 96 11.21 -4.58 9.12
C PRO A 96 9.89 -5.12 8.56
N ARG A 97 9.93 -5.83 7.43
CA ARG A 97 8.76 -6.40 6.78
C ARG A 97 7.94 -7.29 7.72
N LYS A 98 6.64 -7.03 7.80
CA LYS A 98 5.61 -7.80 8.51
C LYS A 98 4.55 -8.36 7.56
N LEU A 99 4.30 -7.67 6.46
CA LEU A 99 3.25 -7.95 5.50
C LEU A 99 3.80 -8.62 4.24
N SER A 100 2.90 -9.18 3.43
CA SER A 100 3.27 -9.83 2.17
C SER A 100 3.65 -8.78 1.12
N PRO A 101 4.78 -8.94 0.41
CA PRO A 101 5.18 -8.04 -0.69
C PRO A 101 4.30 -8.21 -1.94
N LYS A 102 3.29 -9.08 -1.89
CA LYS A 102 2.31 -9.28 -2.97
C LYS A 102 0.99 -8.52 -2.73
N LEU A 103 0.84 -7.83 -1.59
CA LEU A 103 -0.39 -7.12 -1.27
C LEU A 103 -0.66 -5.99 -2.27
N LEU A 104 -1.95 -5.81 -2.56
CA LEU A 104 -2.55 -4.70 -3.27
C LEU A 104 -3.91 -4.50 -2.60
N ALA A 105 -3.93 -3.82 -1.46
CA ALA A 105 -5.13 -3.73 -0.63
C ALA A 105 -5.10 -2.49 0.28
N THR A 106 -6.29 -2.09 0.75
CA THR A 106 -6.45 -0.97 1.67
C THR A 106 -7.14 -1.41 2.94
N PHE A 107 -6.48 -1.19 4.06
CA PHE A 107 -6.99 -1.50 5.39
C PHE A 107 -6.18 -0.75 6.47
N PRO A 108 -6.69 -0.62 7.71
CA PRO A 108 -5.90 -0.07 8.81
C PRO A 108 -4.67 -0.93 9.13
N ALA A 109 -3.46 -0.36 9.00
CA ALA A 109 -2.20 -1.12 9.09
C ALA A 109 -1.07 -0.45 9.88
N ALA A 110 -1.32 0.74 10.45
CA ALA A 110 -0.30 1.60 11.06
C ALA A 110 -0.59 2.00 12.53
N GLY A 111 -1.39 1.20 13.23
CA GLY A 111 -1.61 1.32 14.68
C GLY A 111 -2.84 2.12 15.12
N ASP A 112 -3.56 2.72 14.18
CA ASP A 112 -4.86 3.33 14.42
C ASP A 112 -5.88 2.87 13.36
N ALA A 113 -7.09 3.44 13.39
CA ALA A 113 -8.17 3.08 12.47
C ALA A 113 -8.05 3.75 11.08
N THR A 114 -6.99 4.53 10.82
CA THR A 114 -6.80 5.19 9.52
C THR A 114 -6.60 4.13 8.44
N PRO A 115 -7.41 4.10 7.37
CA PRO A 115 -7.17 3.18 6.26
C PRO A 115 -5.85 3.53 5.57
N VAL A 116 -5.01 2.53 5.30
CA VAL A 116 -3.71 2.69 4.65
C VAL A 116 -3.70 1.88 3.37
N ILE A 117 -3.19 2.46 2.28
CA ILE A 117 -2.90 1.71 1.05
C ILE A 117 -1.69 0.83 1.32
N VAL A 118 -1.88 -0.49 1.39
CA VAL A 118 -0.83 -1.48 1.63
C VAL A 118 -0.50 -2.19 0.32
N VAL A 119 0.63 -1.81 -0.27
CA VAL A 119 1.01 -2.26 -1.61
C VAL A 119 2.44 -2.78 -1.63
N GLY A 120 2.66 -3.91 -2.30
CA GLY A 120 3.99 -4.38 -2.65
C GLY A 120 4.62 -3.55 -3.77
N GLN A 121 5.92 -3.77 -4.01
CA GLN A 121 6.57 -3.22 -5.22
C GLN A 121 5.91 -3.77 -6.50
N ALA A 122 5.94 -2.99 -7.58
CA ALA A 122 5.30 -3.37 -8.84
C ALA A 122 5.73 -4.76 -9.33
N GLU A 123 7.03 -5.06 -9.23
CA GLU A 123 7.65 -6.31 -9.65
C GLU A 123 7.20 -7.52 -8.82
N ASN A 124 6.79 -7.29 -7.57
CA ASN A 124 6.39 -8.35 -6.64
C ASN A 124 4.87 -8.62 -6.64
N THR A 125 4.08 -7.78 -7.30
CA THR A 125 2.62 -7.86 -7.35
C THR A 125 2.14 -8.30 -8.73
N ASP A 126 0.83 -8.47 -8.92
CA ASP A 126 0.25 -8.81 -10.23
C ASP A 126 0.21 -7.62 -11.20
N ALA A 127 0.49 -6.41 -10.73
CA ALA A 127 0.63 -5.23 -11.59
C ALA A 127 1.85 -5.33 -12.52
N LYS A 128 2.95 -5.98 -12.05
CA LYS A 128 4.23 -6.26 -12.73
C LYS A 128 5.04 -5.06 -13.23
N THR A 129 4.40 -3.94 -13.56
CA THR A 129 5.02 -2.78 -14.22
C THR A 129 4.48 -1.47 -13.65
N SER A 130 5.17 -0.35 -13.94
CA SER A 130 4.90 0.94 -13.31
C SER A 130 3.48 1.47 -13.55
N THR A 131 2.99 1.47 -14.80
CA THR A 131 1.70 2.10 -15.13
C THR A 131 0.52 1.38 -14.47
N PRO A 132 0.35 0.04 -14.62
CA PRO A 132 -0.70 -0.69 -13.92
C PRO A 132 -0.59 -0.51 -12.40
N TRP A 133 0.62 -0.50 -11.84
CA TRP A 133 0.81 -0.34 -10.41
C TRP A 133 0.34 1.03 -9.90
N VAL A 134 0.64 2.11 -10.63
CA VAL A 134 0.14 3.45 -10.30
C VAL A 134 -1.39 3.48 -10.31
N PHE A 135 -2.03 2.85 -11.31
CA PHE A 135 -3.48 2.75 -11.33
C PHE A 135 -4.05 1.91 -10.19
N VAL A 136 -3.36 0.85 -9.79
CA VAL A 136 -3.74 0.08 -8.59
C VAL A 136 -3.65 0.95 -7.34
N VAL A 137 -2.60 1.76 -7.17
CA VAL A 137 -2.54 2.70 -6.01
C VAL A 137 -3.71 3.68 -6.03
N LEU A 138 -4.11 4.19 -7.19
CA LEU A 138 -5.30 5.05 -7.30
C LEU A 138 -6.58 4.27 -6.95
N HIS A 139 -6.71 3.02 -7.41
CA HIS A 139 -7.81 2.14 -7.03
C HIS A 139 -7.86 1.89 -5.52
N GLU A 140 -6.71 1.61 -4.89
CA GLU A 140 -6.61 1.47 -3.44
C GLU A 140 -6.96 2.77 -2.71
N HIS A 141 -6.63 3.93 -3.27
CA HIS A 141 -7.10 5.16 -2.68
C HIS A 141 -8.62 5.32 -2.75
N PHE A 142 -9.27 4.86 -3.82
CA PHE A 142 -10.72 4.82 -3.85
C PHE A 142 -11.28 3.98 -2.69
N HIS A 143 -10.62 2.89 -2.31
CA HIS A 143 -10.95 2.17 -1.08
C HIS A 143 -10.73 3.03 0.17
N GLN A 144 -9.65 3.82 0.28
CA GLN A 144 -9.50 4.76 1.40
C GLN A 144 -10.69 5.74 1.50
N LEU A 145 -11.19 6.24 0.37
CA LEU A 145 -12.39 7.08 0.32
C LEU A 145 -13.64 6.35 0.82
N GLN A 146 -13.83 5.08 0.44
CA GLN A 146 -14.94 4.26 0.94
C GLN A 146 -14.83 4.02 2.44
N TYR A 147 -13.65 3.60 2.93
CA TYR A 147 -13.39 3.38 4.36
C TYR A 147 -13.60 4.64 5.20
N SER A 148 -13.40 5.83 4.61
CA SER A 148 -13.53 7.11 5.30
C SER A 148 -14.97 7.62 5.39
N GLN A 149 -15.95 6.88 4.88
CA GLN A 149 -17.35 7.25 5.07
C GLN A 149 -17.77 7.04 6.54
N PRO A 150 -18.55 7.96 7.15
CA PRO A 150 -18.88 7.91 8.58
C PRO A 150 -19.46 6.57 9.06
N ASP A 151 -20.34 5.97 8.26
CA ASP A 151 -21.07 4.75 8.60
C ASP A 151 -20.59 3.53 7.80
N TYR A 152 -19.37 3.57 7.22
CA TYR A 152 -18.87 2.55 6.28
C TYR A 152 -19.15 1.11 6.73
N TYR A 153 -18.71 0.73 7.93
CA TYR A 153 -18.88 -0.64 8.43
C TYR A 153 -20.35 -1.00 8.66
N ALA A 154 -21.14 -0.08 9.22
CA ALA A 154 -22.55 -0.30 9.48
C ALA A 154 -23.35 -0.44 8.17
N ASP A 155 -23.04 0.37 7.15
CA ASP A 155 -23.70 0.33 5.86
C ASP A 155 -23.32 -0.91 5.05
N VAL A 156 -22.07 -1.34 5.12
CA VAL A 156 -21.61 -2.61 4.55
C VAL A 156 -22.32 -3.80 5.21
N GLU A 157 -22.48 -3.79 6.53
CA GLU A 157 -23.19 -4.84 7.26
C GLU A 157 -24.68 -4.91 6.86
N LYS A 158 -25.34 -3.75 6.68
CA LYS A 158 -26.75 -3.66 6.24
C LYS A 158 -27.01 -4.28 4.87
N LEU A 159 -26.00 -4.41 4.01
CA LEU A 159 -26.16 -5.10 2.72
C LEU A 159 -26.55 -6.58 2.91
N ASN A 160 -26.20 -7.18 4.06
CA ASN A 160 -26.48 -8.57 4.39
C ASN A 160 -26.02 -9.57 3.32
N LEU A 161 -24.89 -9.25 2.67
CA LEU A 161 -24.30 -10.05 1.59
C LEU A 161 -23.16 -10.96 2.07
N SER A 162 -22.81 -10.89 3.36
CA SER A 162 -21.65 -11.61 3.89
C SER A 162 -21.82 -13.12 3.97
N GLY A 163 -23.07 -13.61 3.97
CA GLY A 163 -23.35 -15.03 4.18
C GLY A 163 -22.82 -15.57 5.52
N GLY A 164 -22.63 -14.69 6.52
CA GLY A 164 -22.05 -15.04 7.82
C GLY A 164 -20.53 -14.89 7.90
N ASP A 165 -19.85 -14.50 6.82
CA ASP A 165 -18.41 -14.20 6.85
C ASP A 165 -18.12 -12.95 7.70
N ARG A 166 -17.28 -13.11 8.72
CA ARG A 166 -16.83 -12.05 9.64
C ARG A 166 -15.41 -11.57 9.37
N THR A 167 -14.71 -12.17 8.40
CA THR A 167 -13.34 -11.80 8.02
C THR A 167 -13.29 -10.61 7.06
N GLY A 168 -14.43 -10.29 6.41
CA GLY A 168 -14.54 -9.29 5.35
C GLY A 168 -14.17 -9.82 3.97
N MET A 169 -13.68 -11.06 3.86
CA MET A 169 -13.27 -11.67 2.59
C MET A 169 -14.43 -11.87 1.61
N TRP A 170 -15.67 -11.93 2.09
CA TRP A 170 -16.87 -12.03 1.28
C TRP A 170 -16.98 -10.92 0.23
N MET A 171 -16.46 -9.71 0.50
CA MET A 171 -16.51 -8.61 -0.47
C MET A 171 -15.61 -8.88 -1.69
N ILE A 172 -14.54 -9.65 -1.47
CA ILE A 172 -13.57 -10.04 -2.51
C ILE A 172 -14.05 -11.32 -3.21
N ASN A 173 -14.56 -12.27 -2.43
CA ASN A 173 -14.96 -13.60 -2.89
C ASN A 173 -16.45 -13.70 -3.23
N TYR A 174 -17.15 -12.56 -3.30
CA TYR A 174 -18.57 -12.53 -3.63
C TYR A 174 -18.77 -13.24 -4.97
N GLN A 175 -19.76 -14.12 -5.02
CA GLN A 175 -20.06 -14.93 -6.20
C GLN A 175 -20.70 -14.08 -7.29
N PHE A 176 -19.90 -13.20 -7.90
CA PHE A 176 -20.30 -12.45 -9.08
C PHE A 176 -20.01 -13.30 -10.32
N PRO A 177 -20.93 -13.38 -11.30
CA PRO A 177 -20.84 -14.30 -12.43
C PRO A 177 -19.85 -13.83 -13.52
N TYR A 178 -18.61 -13.51 -13.15
CA TYR A 178 -17.57 -13.07 -14.08
C TYR A 178 -17.25 -14.08 -15.19
N SER A 179 -17.51 -15.38 -14.94
CA SER A 179 -17.30 -16.44 -15.93
C SER A 179 -18.43 -16.56 -16.96
N GLN A 180 -19.56 -15.87 -16.77
CA GLN A 180 -20.63 -15.87 -17.77
C GLN A 180 -20.24 -14.97 -18.94
N LYS A 181 -20.31 -15.53 -20.15
CA LYS A 181 -19.91 -14.83 -21.37
C LYS A 181 -20.72 -13.54 -21.55
N GLU A 182 -22.02 -13.59 -21.24
CA GLU A 182 -22.96 -12.50 -21.39
C GLU A 182 -22.55 -11.29 -20.53
N VAL A 183 -22.06 -11.53 -19.31
CA VAL A 183 -21.56 -10.47 -18.41
C VAL A 183 -20.33 -9.81 -19.01
N GLY A 184 -19.38 -10.60 -19.51
CA GLY A 184 -18.18 -10.09 -20.18
C GLY A 184 -18.52 -9.28 -21.44
N ASP A 185 -19.45 -9.77 -22.27
CA ASP A 185 -19.90 -9.09 -23.49
C ASP A 185 -20.53 -7.72 -23.17
N GLN A 186 -21.40 -7.66 -22.15
CA GLN A 186 -22.04 -6.40 -21.74
C GLN A 186 -21.04 -5.41 -21.15
N PHE A 187 -20.08 -5.87 -20.34
CA PHE A 187 -19.03 -5.00 -19.82
C PHE A 187 -18.13 -4.44 -20.95
N GLY A 188 -17.84 -5.28 -21.96
CA GLY A 188 -17.12 -4.87 -23.15
C GLY A 188 -17.88 -3.83 -23.98
N LEU A 189 -19.21 -4.01 -24.15
CA LEU A 189 -20.07 -3.04 -24.82
C LEU A 189 -20.09 -1.70 -24.09
N LEU A 190 -20.32 -1.71 -22.77
CA LEU A 190 -20.30 -0.50 -21.94
C LEU A 190 -18.97 0.25 -22.06
N SER A 191 -17.85 -0.47 -22.01
CA SER A 191 -16.51 0.13 -22.13
C SER A 191 -16.33 0.85 -23.47
N LYS A 192 -16.78 0.24 -24.58
CA LYS A 192 -16.72 0.86 -25.91
C LYS A 192 -17.59 2.12 -25.99
N LEU A 193 -18.84 2.04 -25.51
CA LEU A 193 -19.76 3.17 -25.51
C LEU A 193 -19.23 4.35 -24.69
N LEU A 194 -18.56 4.09 -23.56
CA LEU A 194 -17.93 5.13 -22.76
C LEU A 194 -16.78 5.83 -23.51
N VAL A 195 -15.93 5.07 -24.20
CA VAL A 195 -14.84 5.63 -25.02
C VAL A 195 -15.39 6.47 -26.19
N GLU A 196 -16.41 5.96 -26.89
CA GLU A 196 -17.07 6.68 -27.97
C GLU A 196 -17.68 7.99 -27.48
N THR A 197 -18.39 7.95 -26.35
CA THR A 197 -18.99 9.13 -25.72
C THR A 197 -17.94 10.16 -25.32
N TYR A 198 -16.82 9.72 -24.73
CA TYR A 198 -15.70 10.60 -24.38
C TYR A 198 -15.10 11.26 -25.62
N ASN A 199 -14.84 10.50 -26.69
CA ASN A 199 -14.28 11.02 -27.92
C ASN A 199 -15.22 12.01 -28.62
N ALA A 200 -16.53 11.74 -28.61
CA ALA A 200 -17.53 12.64 -29.18
C ALA A 200 -17.55 13.99 -28.45
N LYS A 201 -17.51 13.99 -27.11
CA LYS A 201 -17.48 15.22 -26.30
C LYS A 201 -16.21 16.06 -26.46
N ASN A 202 -15.09 15.46 -26.86
CA ASN A 202 -13.81 16.16 -27.00
C ASN A 202 -13.47 16.55 -28.45
N LYS A 203 -14.34 16.22 -29.41
CA LYS A 203 -14.23 16.65 -30.82
C LYS A 203 -15.07 17.89 -31.15
N SER A 204 -15.93 18.33 -30.23
CA SER A 204 -16.73 19.56 -30.28
C SER A 204 -16.09 20.68 -29.49
#